data_AF-A0A7S0SE67-F1
#
_entry.id   AF-A0A7S0SE67-F1
#
_cell.length_a   1.000
_cell.length_b   1.000
_cell.length_c   1.000
_cell.angle_alpha   90.00
_cell.angle_beta   90.00
_cell.angle_gamma   90.00
#
_symmetry.space_group_name_H-M   'P 1'
#
loop_
_entity.id
_entity.type
_entity.pdbx_description
1 polymer ?
#
loop_
_entity_poly.entity_id
_entity_poly.type
_entity_poly.pdbx_seq_one_letter_code
_entity_poly.pdbx_strand_id
1 'polypeptide(L)'
;AGAVGAGAHDSGRVLKFAPPATATQFFHDMHAILRVHSYGPSKTFCHKRLLLTEQKFSLHVMLNADREFLAQKTAPHRDFYNVRKVDTHVHHSACMNQKHLLRFIKSKLKREPHELVIYRDGKFLNLREVFESINLSGYDLNVDTLDMHADKNTFHRFDRFNLKYNPCGQSRLREVFIKQDNLIRGRFLAEITKEVIQDLDANKYQMAEYRISIYGRRQAEWDTLASWVLNNRIFSDNVVWLIQLPRLYNIYRSQGTVDNFQQMLDNIFQPLFEVTVDPSSHPALHHFMQLVVGFDMVDDESKPERRPSKHMRTPKEWDVPHNPAFAYYSYYVWANLYTLNKLRESKGLNTLSFRPHAGEAGDLDHLAAAFLLTKNIAHGINLRKSPVLQYLFYLAQIGLNMSPLSNNSLFLDYHRNPFPVFFARGLVVALSTDDPLQIHMTKEPLVEEYSVAAQVWKMSAADLCEVARNSVLNSDFPHHDKQHWVSNTYWKEGPSGNDIQRTNVPNVRIQFRHDVLEAERSLIRAGVRQATSKGRELRVS
;
A
#
# COMPACT_ATOMS: atom_id res chain seq x y z
N ALA A 1 -21.37 -37.76 -37.60
CA ALA A 1 -20.83 -38.43 -36.40
C ALA A 1 -19.50 -37.75 -36.06
N GLY A 2 -19.31 -37.02 -34.96
CA GLY A 2 -20.17 -36.68 -33.85
C GLY A 2 -19.54 -35.52 -33.07
N ALA A 3 -20.40 -34.55 -32.76
CA ALA A 3 -20.48 -33.86 -31.48
C ALA A 3 -19.53 -32.69 -31.19
N VAL A 4 -19.99 -31.53 -31.66
CA VAL A 4 -19.89 -30.24 -31.00
C VAL A 4 -20.57 -30.35 -29.62
N GLY A 5 -19.80 -30.22 -28.53
CA GLY A 5 -20.34 -29.84 -27.21
C GLY A 5 -19.97 -28.38 -26.99
N ALA A 6 -20.76 -27.38 -27.37
CA ALA A 6 -22.10 -27.04 -26.86
C ALA A 6 -22.12 -26.92 -25.33
N GLY A 7 -21.89 -25.67 -24.90
CA GLY A 7 -22.41 -25.01 -23.71
C GLY A 7 -22.70 -25.87 -22.48
N ALA A 8 -21.81 -25.77 -21.48
CA ALA A 8 -22.24 -25.93 -20.11
C ALA A 8 -23.19 -24.76 -19.79
N HIS A 9 -24.46 -25.08 -19.58
CA HIS A 9 -25.49 -24.20 -19.03
C HIS A 9 -25.00 -23.53 -17.75
N ASP A 10 -24.65 -22.25 -17.82
CA ASP A 10 -24.69 -21.37 -16.66
C ASP A 10 -25.99 -20.58 -16.76
N SER A 11 -26.79 -20.61 -15.69
CA SER A 11 -28.10 -19.95 -15.62
C SER A 11 -28.02 -18.52 -16.16
N GLY A 12 -29.02 -18.04 -16.91
CA GLY A 12 -29.07 -16.72 -17.58
C GLY A 12 -29.04 -15.49 -16.67
N ARG A 13 -28.27 -15.52 -15.58
CA ARG A 13 -27.98 -14.44 -14.66
C ARG A 13 -26.82 -13.63 -15.22
N VAL A 14 -27.13 -12.47 -15.80
CA VAL A 14 -26.13 -11.48 -16.19
C VAL A 14 -25.70 -10.70 -14.94
N LEU A 15 -24.39 -10.53 -14.75
CA LEU A 15 -23.86 -9.66 -13.69
C LEU A 15 -24.41 -8.24 -13.88
N LYS A 16 -25.10 -7.70 -12.86
CA LYS A 16 -25.63 -6.33 -12.88
C LYS A 16 -24.52 -5.29 -13.09
N PHE A 17 -23.35 -5.53 -12.50
CA PHE A 17 -22.17 -4.70 -12.64
C PHE A 17 -21.00 -5.58 -13.09
N ALA A 18 -20.84 -5.78 -14.39
CA ALA A 18 -19.70 -6.52 -14.93
C ALA A 18 -18.45 -5.63 -15.00
N PRO A 19 -17.24 -6.16 -14.73
CA PRO A 19 -15.99 -5.47 -15.05
C PRO A 19 -15.95 -5.06 -16.53
N PRO A 20 -15.32 -3.91 -16.86
CA PRO A 20 -15.32 -3.38 -18.22
C PRO A 20 -14.50 -4.21 -19.21
N ALA A 21 -13.62 -5.09 -18.73
CA ALA A 21 -12.79 -5.96 -19.54
C ALA A 21 -12.70 -7.35 -18.90
N THR A 22 -12.56 -8.38 -19.73
CA THR A 22 -12.28 -9.76 -19.33
C THR A 22 -10.81 -9.97 -18.97
N ALA A 23 -10.50 -11.08 -18.29
CA ALA A 23 -9.12 -11.43 -17.91
C ALA A 23 -8.21 -11.51 -19.14
N THR A 24 -8.70 -12.12 -20.20
CA THR A 24 -7.99 -12.23 -21.48
C THR A 24 -7.70 -10.86 -22.07
N GLN A 25 -8.69 -9.98 -22.15
CA GLN A 25 -8.47 -8.61 -22.66
C GLN A 25 -7.43 -7.86 -21.82
N PHE A 26 -7.52 -7.93 -20.49
CA PHE A 26 -6.52 -7.36 -19.60
C PHE A 26 -5.11 -7.90 -19.89
N PHE A 27 -4.94 -9.21 -20.03
CA PHE A 27 -3.63 -9.78 -20.36
C PHE A 27 -3.14 -9.32 -21.73
N HIS A 28 -4.01 -9.19 -22.74
CA HIS A 28 -3.63 -8.63 -24.04
C HIS A 28 -3.14 -7.17 -23.93
N ASP A 29 -3.85 -6.34 -23.18
CA ASP A 29 -3.50 -4.93 -22.96
C ASP A 29 -2.19 -4.78 -22.18
N MET A 30 -2.00 -5.61 -21.14
CA MET A 30 -0.74 -5.68 -20.40
C MET A 30 0.42 -6.05 -21.32
N HIS A 31 0.26 -7.05 -22.19
CA HIS A 31 1.28 -7.41 -23.18
C HIS A 31 1.53 -6.28 -24.18
N ALA A 32 0.53 -5.49 -24.55
CA ALA A 32 0.73 -4.33 -25.41
C ALA A 32 1.59 -3.27 -24.74
N ILE A 33 1.34 -2.96 -23.47
CA ILE A 33 2.21 -2.07 -22.69
C ILE A 33 3.62 -2.62 -22.62
N LEU A 34 3.80 -3.92 -22.37
CA LEU A 34 5.11 -4.55 -22.32
C LEU A 34 5.86 -4.51 -23.66
N ARG A 35 5.14 -4.57 -24.79
CA ARG A 35 5.72 -4.35 -26.13
C ARG A 35 6.20 -2.90 -26.29
N VAL A 36 5.37 -1.92 -25.94
CA VAL A 36 5.75 -0.49 -26.03
C VAL A 36 6.91 -0.17 -25.08
N HIS A 37 6.88 -0.72 -23.88
CA HIS A 37 7.95 -0.66 -22.90
C HIS A 37 9.27 -1.18 -23.48
N SER A 38 9.23 -2.31 -24.18
CA SER A 38 10.42 -2.96 -24.73
C SER A 38 10.92 -2.31 -26.02
N TYR A 39 10.12 -1.47 -26.67
CA TYR A 39 10.45 -0.82 -27.93
C TYR A 39 11.53 0.26 -27.75
N GLY A 40 12.67 0.09 -28.44
CA GLY A 40 13.85 0.96 -28.31
C GLY A 40 13.54 2.46 -28.47
N PRO A 41 12.88 2.91 -29.55
CA PRO A 41 12.52 4.31 -29.73
C PRO A 41 11.66 4.88 -28.61
N SER A 42 10.70 4.10 -28.07
CA SER A 42 9.89 4.52 -26.92
C SER A 42 10.76 4.73 -25.68
N LYS A 43 11.70 3.82 -25.40
CA LYS A 43 12.64 3.96 -24.28
C LYS A 43 13.48 5.23 -24.40
N THR A 44 14.08 5.46 -25.58
CA THR A 44 14.90 6.66 -25.82
C THR A 44 14.08 7.94 -25.70
N PHE A 45 12.87 7.96 -26.27
CA PHE A 45 11.97 9.11 -26.16
C PHE A 45 11.62 9.41 -24.71
N CYS A 46 11.08 8.43 -23.97
CA CYS A 46 10.64 8.62 -22.59
C CYS A 46 11.82 9.00 -21.68
N HIS A 47 12.99 8.40 -21.86
CA HIS A 47 14.19 8.77 -21.12
C HIS A 47 14.56 10.24 -21.32
N LYS A 48 14.57 10.73 -22.57
CA LYS A 48 14.83 12.14 -22.88
C LYS A 48 13.77 13.06 -22.27
N ARG A 49 12.50 12.67 -22.28
CA ARG A 49 11.41 13.46 -21.67
C ARG A 49 11.56 13.57 -20.16
N LEU A 50 11.82 12.45 -19.48
CA LEU A 50 12.03 12.42 -18.03
C LEU A 50 13.25 13.21 -17.60
N LEU A 51 14.35 13.12 -18.35
CA LEU A 51 15.52 13.97 -18.09
C LEU A 51 15.17 15.46 -18.27
N LEU A 52 14.40 15.80 -19.29
CA LEU A 52 13.97 17.19 -19.51
C LEU A 52 13.09 17.72 -18.37
N THR A 53 12.14 16.93 -17.86
CA THR A 53 11.29 17.35 -16.72
C THR A 53 12.12 17.57 -15.47
N GLU A 54 13.12 16.72 -15.22
CA GLU A 54 14.08 16.87 -14.13
C GLU A 54 14.89 18.17 -14.26
N GLN A 55 15.48 18.43 -15.43
CA GLN A 55 16.27 19.65 -15.67
C GLN A 55 15.42 20.92 -15.59
N LYS A 56 14.16 20.87 -16.06
CA LYS A 56 13.20 21.98 -15.89
C LYS A 56 12.96 22.29 -14.41
N PHE A 57 12.85 21.27 -13.55
CA PHE A 57 12.68 21.48 -12.11
C PHE A 57 13.93 22.06 -11.47
N SER A 58 15.11 21.56 -11.81
CA SER A 58 16.38 22.15 -11.35
C SER A 58 16.49 23.62 -11.74
N LEU A 59 16.16 23.98 -12.98
CA LEU A 59 16.13 25.37 -13.44
C LEU A 59 15.09 26.20 -12.68
N HIS A 60 13.90 25.66 -12.46
CA HIS A 60 12.85 26.33 -11.68
C HIS A 60 13.32 26.65 -10.27
N VAL A 61 13.94 25.69 -9.57
CA VAL A 61 14.46 25.88 -8.22
C VAL A 61 15.56 26.96 -8.22
N MET A 62 16.50 26.92 -9.17
CA MET A 62 17.56 27.95 -9.29
C MET A 62 17.00 29.36 -9.48
N LEU A 63 15.87 29.51 -10.19
CA LEU A 63 15.27 30.81 -10.49
C LEU A 63 14.25 31.28 -9.44
N ASN A 64 13.62 30.36 -8.70
CA ASN A 64 12.43 30.67 -7.89
C ASN A 64 12.52 30.22 -6.43
N ALA A 65 13.61 29.61 -5.95
CA ALA A 65 13.73 29.16 -4.56
C ALA A 65 13.44 30.28 -3.54
N ASP A 66 13.97 31.48 -3.76
CA ASP A 66 13.71 32.63 -2.87
C ASP A 66 12.25 33.08 -2.92
N ARG A 67 11.61 33.02 -4.09
CA ARG A 67 10.19 33.35 -4.26
C ARG A 67 9.29 32.34 -3.57
N GLU A 68 9.64 31.05 -3.67
CA GLU A 68 8.96 29.97 -2.94
C GLU A 68 9.09 30.16 -1.43
N PHE A 69 10.30 30.43 -0.95
CA PHE A 69 10.58 30.68 0.46
C PHE A 69 9.80 31.89 1.00
N LEU A 70 9.82 33.02 0.28
CA LEU A 70 9.07 34.22 0.66
C LEU A 70 7.56 33.97 0.63
N ALA A 71 7.05 33.18 -0.32
CA ALA A 71 5.63 32.82 -0.36
C ALA A 71 5.21 32.01 0.88
N GLN A 72 6.03 31.07 1.37
CA GLN A 72 5.72 30.33 2.60
C GLN A 72 5.57 31.25 3.82
N LYS A 73 6.35 32.35 3.88
CA LYS A 73 6.23 33.34 4.97
C LYS A 73 4.87 34.05 5.01
N THR A 74 4.10 34.02 3.91
CA THR A 74 2.73 34.56 3.87
C THR A 74 1.70 33.65 4.55
N ALA A 75 2.09 32.42 4.92
CA ALA A 75 1.31 31.48 5.72
C ALA A 75 1.94 31.31 7.12
N PRO A 76 1.94 32.33 7.99
CA PRO A 76 2.75 32.36 9.22
C PRO A 76 2.39 31.28 10.24
N HIS A 77 1.20 30.67 10.14
CA HIS A 77 0.75 29.58 11.01
C HIS A 77 1.01 28.19 10.44
N ARG A 78 1.71 28.09 9.30
CA ARG A 78 2.02 26.81 8.67
C ARG A 78 3.52 26.68 8.43
N ASP A 79 4.04 25.56 8.92
CA ASP A 79 5.37 25.06 8.64
C ASP A 79 5.29 23.55 8.38
N PHE A 80 6.44 22.90 8.27
CA PHE A 80 6.48 21.44 8.08
C PHE A 80 5.77 20.65 9.19
N TYR A 81 5.80 21.12 10.44
CA TYR A 81 5.17 20.44 11.58
C TYR A 81 3.67 20.69 11.64
N ASN A 82 3.18 21.79 11.09
CA ASN A 82 1.77 22.19 11.10
C ASN A 82 1.01 21.94 9.80
N VAL A 83 1.60 21.23 8.84
CA VAL A 83 0.91 20.70 7.66
C VAL A 83 0.57 19.23 7.87
N ARG A 84 -0.66 18.86 7.50
CA ARG A 84 -1.14 17.48 7.57
C ARG A 84 -0.30 16.58 6.67
N LYS A 85 0.08 15.42 7.20
CA LYS A 85 0.82 14.40 6.47
C LYS A 85 0.31 13.02 6.88
N VAL A 86 0.24 12.13 5.91
CA VAL A 86 -0.33 10.79 6.07
C VAL A 86 0.77 9.77 5.87
N ASP A 87 0.92 8.85 6.81
CA ASP A 87 1.65 7.62 6.58
C ASP A 87 0.81 6.71 5.67
N THR A 88 1.09 6.81 4.38
CA THR A 88 0.31 6.14 3.32
C THR A 88 0.70 4.67 3.14
N HIS A 89 1.80 4.23 3.77
CA HIS A 89 2.27 2.86 3.72
C HIS A 89 2.86 2.42 5.06
N VAL A 90 2.03 1.77 5.88
CA VAL A 90 2.44 1.19 7.16
C VAL A 90 1.70 -0.12 7.46
N HIS A 91 2.45 -1.15 7.83
CA HIS A 91 1.92 -2.43 8.30
C HIS A 91 1.50 -2.34 9.77
N HIS A 92 0.24 -2.65 10.07
CA HIS A 92 -0.31 -2.54 11.44
C HIS A 92 0.50 -3.34 12.47
N SER A 93 0.93 -4.55 12.11
CA SER A 93 1.73 -5.42 13.00
C SER A 93 3.11 -4.86 13.35
N ALA A 94 3.56 -3.81 12.67
CA ALA A 94 4.83 -3.13 12.89
C ALA A 94 4.67 -1.64 13.19
N CYS A 95 3.46 -1.13 13.43
CA CYS A 95 3.22 0.31 13.55
C CYS A 95 3.77 0.98 14.81
N MET A 96 4.35 0.20 15.73
CA MET A 96 4.87 0.65 17.02
C MET A 96 6.40 0.63 17.02
N ASN A 97 7.04 1.47 17.84
CA ASN A 97 8.49 1.38 18.00
C ASN A 97 8.91 0.22 18.94
N GLN A 98 10.15 -0.27 18.81
CA GLN A 98 10.66 -1.41 19.60
C GLN A 98 10.64 -1.14 21.10
N LYS A 99 11.00 0.08 21.51
CA LYS A 99 11.04 0.47 22.92
C LYS A 99 9.65 0.43 23.56
N HIS A 100 8.62 0.78 22.80
CA HIS A 100 7.22 0.75 23.22
C HIS A 100 6.75 -0.69 23.36
N LEU A 101 6.97 -1.54 22.34
CA LEU A 101 6.64 -2.96 22.41
C LEU A 101 7.34 -3.65 23.59
N LEU A 102 8.63 -3.39 23.78
CA LEU A 102 9.40 -3.92 24.91
C LEU A 102 8.78 -3.54 26.25
N ARG A 103 8.49 -2.24 26.43
CA ARG A 103 7.87 -1.72 27.65
C ARG A 103 6.50 -2.36 27.89
N PHE A 104 5.72 -2.54 26.82
CA PHE A 104 4.42 -3.18 26.88
C PHE A 104 4.54 -4.65 27.34
N ILE A 105 5.42 -5.44 26.72
CA ILE A 105 5.69 -6.83 27.08
C ILE A 105 6.13 -6.93 28.55
N LYS A 106 7.08 -6.10 28.99
CA LYS A 106 7.54 -6.06 30.39
C LYS A 106 6.41 -5.71 31.37
N SER A 107 5.56 -4.76 31.00
CA SER A 107 4.40 -4.35 31.80
C SER A 107 3.42 -5.51 31.97
N LYS A 108 3.11 -6.24 30.89
CA LYS A 108 2.23 -7.42 30.92
C LYS A 108 2.80 -8.57 31.72
N LEU A 109 4.08 -8.87 31.55
CA LEU A 109 4.74 -9.92 32.34
C LEU A 109 4.74 -9.59 33.84
N LYS A 110 4.81 -8.31 34.22
CA LYS A 110 4.77 -7.87 35.62
C LYS A 110 3.35 -7.87 36.21
N ARG A 111 2.37 -7.40 35.45
CA ARG A 111 1.01 -7.15 35.96
C ARG A 111 0.07 -8.34 35.81
N GLU A 112 0.25 -9.14 34.76
CA GLU A 112 -0.66 -10.23 34.38
C GLU A 112 0.10 -11.54 34.07
N PRO A 113 1.02 -12.01 34.95
CA PRO A 113 1.86 -13.18 34.65
C PRO A 113 1.10 -14.50 34.53
N HIS A 114 -0.06 -14.61 35.19
CA HIS A 114 -0.86 -15.84 35.27
C HIS A 114 -1.95 -15.94 34.20
N GLU A 115 -2.05 -14.95 33.31
CA GLU A 115 -3.00 -14.97 32.20
C GLU A 115 -2.67 -16.11 31.23
N LEU A 116 -3.67 -16.91 30.86
CA LEU A 116 -3.53 -17.97 29.84
C LEU A 116 -3.47 -17.35 28.45
N VAL A 117 -2.32 -17.49 27.77
CA VAL A 117 -2.05 -16.75 26.52
C VAL A 117 -1.89 -17.63 25.29
N ILE A 118 -1.54 -18.91 25.46
CA ILE A 118 -1.31 -19.83 24.33
C ILE A 118 -1.67 -21.27 24.71
N TYR A 119 -2.16 -22.04 23.74
CA TYR A 119 -2.34 -23.49 23.85
C TYR A 119 -1.33 -24.19 22.96
N ARG A 120 -0.43 -24.99 23.54
CA ARG A 120 0.60 -25.70 22.79
C ARG A 120 1.02 -26.97 23.50
N ASP A 121 1.41 -27.98 22.72
CA ASP A 121 1.90 -29.26 23.22
C ASP A 121 0.91 -29.92 24.21
N GLY A 122 -0.39 -29.78 23.93
CA GLY A 122 -1.48 -30.34 24.75
C GLY A 122 -1.84 -29.54 26.00
N LYS A 123 -1.13 -28.44 26.33
CA LYS A 123 -1.29 -27.67 27.56
C LYS A 123 -1.58 -26.19 27.29
N PHE A 124 -2.44 -25.59 28.12
CA PHE A 124 -2.57 -24.14 28.21
C PHE A 124 -1.42 -23.57 29.03
N LEU A 125 -0.68 -22.63 28.46
CA LEU A 125 0.42 -21.95 29.12
C LEU A 125 0.02 -20.53 29.49
N ASN A 126 0.29 -20.15 30.74
CA ASN A 126 0.20 -18.75 31.13
C ASN A 126 1.41 -17.93 30.65
N LEU A 127 1.30 -16.60 30.69
CA LEU A 127 2.33 -15.70 30.18
C LEU A 127 3.70 -15.97 30.81
N ARG A 128 3.76 -16.21 32.12
CA ARG A 128 5.00 -16.57 32.82
C ARG A 128 5.58 -17.89 32.33
N GLU A 129 4.77 -18.94 32.22
CA GLU A 129 5.20 -20.25 31.71
C GLU A 129 5.72 -20.17 30.27
N VAL A 130 5.14 -19.29 29.43
CA VAL A 130 5.66 -19.04 28.07
C VAL A 130 7.08 -18.48 28.13
N PHE A 131 7.34 -17.48 28.98
CA PHE A 131 8.67 -16.87 29.15
C PHE A 131 9.68 -17.85 29.77
N GLU A 132 9.26 -18.63 30.76
CA GLU A 132 10.09 -19.71 31.34
C GLU A 132 10.44 -20.78 30.28
N SER A 133 9.51 -21.12 29.38
CA SER A 133 9.75 -22.12 28.32
C SER A 133 10.78 -21.71 27.27
N ILE A 134 11.04 -20.41 27.12
CA ILE A 134 12.04 -19.85 26.20
C ILE A 134 13.31 -19.39 26.95
N ASN A 135 13.41 -19.70 28.24
CA ASN A 135 14.53 -19.34 29.12
C ASN A 135 14.83 -17.82 29.13
N LEU A 136 13.79 -16.98 29.15
CA LEU A 136 13.90 -15.53 29.24
C LEU A 136 13.11 -14.99 30.43
N SER A 137 13.73 -14.12 31.23
CA SER A 137 13.03 -13.37 32.27
C SER A 137 12.72 -11.93 31.83
N GLY A 138 11.79 -11.28 32.53
CA GLY A 138 11.49 -9.86 32.28
C GLY A 138 12.68 -8.91 32.53
N TYR A 139 13.67 -9.34 33.29
CA TYR A 139 14.91 -8.58 33.53
C TYR A 139 15.84 -8.64 32.31
N ASP A 140 15.92 -9.79 31.65
CA ASP A 140 16.81 -10.03 30.51
C ASP A 140 16.33 -9.33 29.23
N LEU A 141 15.04 -9.01 29.16
CA LEU A 141 14.47 -8.34 27.99
C LEU A 141 15.04 -6.93 27.81
N ASN A 142 15.67 -6.68 26.69
CA ASN A 142 16.04 -5.36 26.17
C ASN A 142 15.76 -5.31 24.65
N VAL A 143 16.04 -4.16 24.01
CA VAL A 143 15.78 -3.96 22.58
C VAL A 143 16.59 -4.94 21.74
N ASP A 144 17.84 -5.23 22.11
CA ASP A 144 18.70 -6.16 21.37
C ASP A 144 18.19 -7.60 21.49
N THR A 145 17.76 -8.03 22.69
CA THR A 145 17.17 -9.37 22.88
C THR A 145 15.81 -9.53 22.20
N LEU A 146 15.08 -8.44 21.93
CA LEU A 146 13.87 -8.51 21.10
C LEU A 146 14.21 -8.92 19.67
N ASP A 147 15.41 -8.57 19.19
CA ASP A 147 15.94 -8.93 17.87
C ASP A 147 14.96 -8.64 16.71
N MET A 148 14.26 -7.51 16.79
CA MET A 148 13.27 -7.10 15.78
C MET A 148 13.79 -6.07 14.80
N HIS A 149 15.00 -5.52 15.00
CA HIS A 149 15.57 -4.53 14.08
C HIS A 149 16.02 -5.18 12.76
N ALA A 150 15.77 -4.49 11.64
CA ALA A 150 16.32 -4.87 10.34
C ALA A 150 17.77 -4.40 10.25
N ASP A 151 18.70 -5.34 10.11
CA ASP A 151 20.14 -5.09 10.05
C ASP A 151 20.72 -5.43 8.67
N LYS A 152 22.04 -5.32 8.52
CA LYS A 152 22.75 -5.70 7.28
C LYS A 152 22.48 -7.14 6.84
N ASN A 153 22.09 -8.03 7.75
CA ASN A 153 21.81 -9.43 7.44
C ASN A 153 20.42 -9.63 6.78
N THR A 154 19.57 -8.61 6.78
CA THR A 154 18.27 -8.59 6.10
C THR A 154 18.34 -8.12 4.64
N PHE A 155 19.44 -7.51 4.22
CA PHE A 155 19.62 -7.03 2.86
C PHE A 155 19.57 -8.19 1.85
N HIS A 156 18.67 -8.09 0.87
CA HIS A 156 18.29 -9.14 -0.09
C HIS A 156 17.80 -10.46 0.55
N ARG A 157 17.45 -10.44 1.84
CA ARG A 157 17.00 -11.61 2.62
C ARG A 157 15.64 -11.35 3.24
N PHE A 158 14.62 -11.27 2.38
CA PHE A 158 13.23 -11.07 2.78
C PHE A 158 12.72 -12.19 3.72
N ASP A 159 13.27 -13.40 3.60
CA ASP A 159 13.03 -14.50 4.54
C ASP A 159 13.49 -14.15 5.96
N ARG A 160 14.67 -13.56 6.11
CA ARG A 160 15.19 -13.09 7.40
C ARG A 160 14.42 -11.90 7.93
N PHE A 161 14.00 -10.99 7.05
CA PHE A 161 13.14 -9.87 7.44
C PHE A 161 11.81 -10.35 8.03
N ASN A 162 11.17 -11.35 7.40
CA ASN A 162 9.94 -11.94 7.95
C ASN A 162 10.11 -12.53 9.34
N LEU A 163 11.31 -13.04 9.67
CA LEU A 163 11.61 -13.54 11.01
C LEU A 163 11.69 -12.41 12.05
N LYS A 164 11.99 -11.17 11.64
CA LYS A 164 12.03 -9.99 12.54
C LYS A 164 10.66 -9.55 13.04
N TYR A 165 9.57 -10.14 12.55
CA TYR A 165 8.26 -10.03 13.20
C TYR A 165 8.12 -10.92 14.45
N ASN A 166 9.08 -11.80 14.74
CA ASN A 166 9.07 -12.65 15.91
C ASN A 166 9.86 -11.99 17.05
N PRO A 167 9.21 -11.51 18.13
CA PRO A 167 9.92 -11.01 19.30
C PRO A 167 10.84 -12.09 19.87
N CYS A 168 12.09 -11.72 20.15
CA CYS A 168 13.16 -12.61 20.61
C CYS A 168 13.42 -13.81 19.66
N GLY A 169 13.06 -13.69 18.38
CA GLY A 169 13.10 -14.79 17.42
C GLY A 169 12.04 -15.88 17.67
N GLN A 170 11.10 -15.66 18.61
CA GLN A 170 10.12 -16.66 19.04
C GLN A 170 8.75 -16.42 18.42
N SER A 171 8.29 -17.35 17.58
CA SER A 171 6.95 -17.29 16.96
C SER A 171 5.82 -17.29 17.99
N ARG A 172 6.04 -17.90 19.16
CA ARG A 172 5.11 -17.90 20.30
C ARG A 172 4.80 -16.48 20.78
N LEU A 173 5.82 -15.63 20.89
CA LEU A 173 5.63 -14.25 21.34
C LEU A 173 4.94 -13.40 20.27
N ARG A 174 5.19 -13.68 18.98
CA ARG A 174 4.45 -13.04 17.88
C ARG A 174 2.97 -13.38 17.93
N GLU A 175 2.64 -14.65 18.15
CA GLU A 175 1.25 -15.10 18.28
C GLU A 175 0.54 -14.41 19.44
N VAL A 176 1.20 -14.29 20.59
CA VAL A 176 0.61 -13.67 21.79
C VAL A 176 0.46 -12.15 21.66
N PHE A 177 1.49 -11.44 21.17
CA PHE A 177 1.54 -9.98 21.21
C PHE A 177 1.21 -9.27 19.89
N ILE A 178 1.40 -9.92 18.73
CA ILE A 178 1.38 -9.29 17.40
C ILE A 178 0.38 -9.98 16.44
N LYS A 179 -0.51 -10.85 16.97
CA LYS A 179 -1.62 -11.42 16.20
C LYS A 179 -2.96 -11.13 16.86
N GLN A 180 -3.96 -10.84 16.02
CA GLN A 180 -5.35 -10.61 16.45
C GLN A 180 -6.11 -11.92 16.65
N ASP A 181 -5.84 -12.93 15.80
CA ASP A 181 -6.42 -14.26 15.88
C ASP A 181 -5.50 -15.15 16.72
N ASN A 182 -5.76 -15.21 18.03
CA ASN A 182 -5.03 -16.02 19.01
C ASN A 182 -5.94 -16.41 20.20
N LEU A 183 -5.41 -17.17 21.17
CA LEU A 183 -6.19 -17.67 22.31
C LEU A 183 -6.90 -16.57 23.12
N ILE A 184 -6.23 -15.42 23.33
CA ILE A 184 -6.78 -14.27 24.06
C ILE A 184 -7.53 -13.30 23.15
N ARG A 185 -7.92 -13.75 21.94
CA ARG A 185 -8.69 -12.98 20.96
C ARG A 185 -8.06 -11.61 20.66
N GLY A 186 -6.73 -11.58 20.57
CA GLY A 186 -5.97 -10.40 20.16
C GLY A 186 -5.96 -9.27 21.19
N ARG A 187 -6.30 -9.54 22.46
CA ARG A 187 -6.37 -8.51 23.53
C ARG A 187 -5.10 -7.68 23.63
N PHE A 188 -3.93 -8.32 23.69
CA PHE A 188 -2.66 -7.59 23.81
C PHE A 188 -2.34 -6.72 22.60
N LEU A 189 -2.58 -7.22 21.37
CA LEU A 189 -2.41 -6.42 20.16
C LEU A 189 -3.36 -5.22 20.15
N ALA A 190 -4.62 -5.41 20.58
CA ALA A 190 -5.59 -4.34 20.67
C ALA A 190 -5.19 -3.25 21.67
N GLU A 191 -4.69 -3.65 22.85
CA GLU A 191 -4.25 -2.73 23.89
C GLU A 191 -3.05 -1.89 23.44
N ILE A 192 -2.02 -2.48 22.85
CA ILE A 192 -0.88 -1.71 22.32
C ILE A 192 -1.29 -0.84 21.13
N THR A 193 -2.20 -1.31 20.27
CA THR A 193 -2.72 -0.50 19.16
C THR A 193 -3.43 0.75 19.68
N LYS A 194 -4.17 0.65 20.79
CA LYS A 194 -4.78 1.83 21.42
C LYS A 194 -3.74 2.82 21.95
N GLU A 195 -2.66 2.33 22.56
CA GLU A 195 -1.57 3.21 22.99
C GLU A 195 -0.93 3.94 21.80
N VAL A 196 -0.73 3.25 20.67
CA VAL A 196 -0.21 3.88 19.44
C VAL A 196 -1.20 4.91 18.86
N ILE A 197 -2.49 4.58 18.82
CA ILE A 197 -3.54 5.52 18.36
C ILE A 197 -3.61 6.75 19.26
N GLN A 198 -3.49 6.58 20.58
CA GLN A 198 -3.47 7.72 21.51
C GLN A 198 -2.29 8.66 21.26
N ASP A 199 -1.09 8.10 21.00
CA ASP A 199 0.08 8.90 20.62
C ASP A 199 -0.15 9.62 19.27
N LEU A 200 -0.84 8.99 18.32
CA LEU A 200 -1.19 9.60 17.04
C LEU A 200 -2.26 10.70 17.18
N ASP A 201 -3.26 10.50 18.03
CA ASP A 201 -4.31 11.49 18.32
C ASP A 201 -3.73 12.74 19.00
N ALA A 202 -2.75 12.56 19.89
CA ALA A 202 -1.99 13.66 20.48
C ALA A 202 -1.19 14.44 19.42
N ASN A 203 -0.69 13.74 18.39
CA ASN A 203 0.03 14.33 17.26
C ASN A 203 -0.93 14.79 16.17
N LYS A 204 -1.57 15.94 16.41
CA LYS A 204 -2.61 16.52 15.55
C LYS A 204 -2.36 16.36 14.04
N TYR A 205 -1.13 16.55 13.55
CA TYR A 205 -0.80 16.67 12.11
C TYR A 205 -0.38 15.38 11.40
N GLN A 206 -0.32 14.26 12.09
CA GLN A 206 0.08 12.97 11.54
C GLN A 206 -1.13 12.04 11.48
N MET A 207 -1.37 11.43 10.32
CA MET A 207 -2.43 10.44 10.11
C MET A 207 -1.81 9.13 9.59
N ALA A 208 -2.52 8.01 9.67
CA ALA A 208 -2.00 6.72 9.23
C ALA A 208 -3.04 5.88 8.46
N GLU A 209 -2.54 5.16 7.46
CA GLU A 209 -3.30 4.15 6.72
C GLU A 209 -2.78 2.74 7.06
N TYR A 210 -3.29 2.16 8.14
CA TYR A 210 -2.81 0.87 8.64
C TYR A 210 -3.26 -0.30 7.78
N ARG A 211 -2.32 -1.17 7.44
CA ARG A 211 -2.59 -2.42 6.72
C ARG A 211 -2.78 -3.60 7.64
N ILE A 212 -3.91 -4.28 7.52
CA ILE A 212 -4.25 -5.47 8.29
C ILE A 212 -4.65 -6.63 7.38
N SER A 213 -4.19 -7.84 7.70
CA SER A 213 -4.30 -8.98 6.78
C SER A 213 -5.65 -9.68 6.81
N ILE A 214 -6.17 -9.96 5.62
CA ILE A 214 -7.07 -11.09 5.36
C ILE A 214 -6.31 -12.05 4.43
N TYR A 215 -6.25 -13.32 4.79
CA TYR A 215 -5.46 -14.32 4.07
C TYR A 215 -6.29 -15.07 3.03
N GLY A 216 -7.62 -15.06 3.15
CA GLY A 216 -8.51 -15.74 2.21
C GLY A 216 -8.51 -17.26 2.39
N ARG A 217 -8.18 -17.75 3.59
CA ARG A 217 -8.22 -19.20 3.91
C ARG A 217 -9.62 -19.66 4.28
N ARG A 218 -10.41 -18.78 4.93
CA ARG A 218 -11.77 -19.04 5.40
C ARG A 218 -12.57 -17.75 5.33
N GLN A 219 -13.86 -17.84 4.98
CA GLN A 219 -14.79 -16.70 4.98
C GLN A 219 -14.88 -16.00 6.35
N ALA A 220 -14.83 -16.78 7.44
CA ALA A 220 -14.93 -16.26 8.81
C ALA A 220 -13.80 -15.31 9.24
N GLU A 221 -12.72 -15.19 8.47
CA GLU A 221 -11.63 -14.24 8.75
C GLU A 221 -12.14 -12.80 8.83
N TRP A 222 -13.12 -12.43 8.00
CA TRP A 222 -13.72 -11.09 8.01
C TRP A 222 -14.49 -10.78 9.28
N ASP A 223 -15.41 -11.66 9.68
CA ASP A 223 -16.21 -11.46 10.89
C ASP A 223 -15.33 -11.47 12.15
N THR A 224 -14.29 -12.30 12.16
CA THR A 224 -13.31 -12.36 13.25
C THR A 224 -12.56 -11.04 13.37
N LEU A 225 -12.04 -10.52 12.25
CA LEU A 225 -11.32 -9.26 12.21
C LEU A 225 -12.23 -8.07 12.58
N ALA A 226 -13.42 -7.99 12.00
CA ALA A 226 -14.37 -6.92 12.27
C ALA A 226 -14.79 -6.91 13.75
N SER A 227 -15.06 -8.09 14.33
CA SER A 227 -15.36 -8.23 15.75
C SER A 227 -14.18 -7.81 16.61
N TRP A 228 -12.94 -8.16 16.24
CA TRP A 228 -11.76 -7.72 16.97
C TRP A 228 -11.64 -6.19 17.00
N VAL A 229 -11.82 -5.50 15.87
CA VAL A 229 -11.75 -4.03 15.80
C VAL A 229 -12.85 -3.38 16.67
N LEU A 230 -14.10 -3.81 16.51
CA LEU A 230 -15.24 -3.19 17.19
C LEU A 230 -15.29 -3.48 18.69
N ASN A 231 -15.10 -4.75 19.09
CA ASN A 231 -15.14 -5.13 20.50
C ASN A 231 -14.03 -4.45 21.28
N ASN A 232 -12.88 -4.23 20.64
CA ASN A 232 -11.80 -3.48 21.23
C ASN A 232 -11.93 -1.97 21.03
N ARG A 233 -12.85 -1.44 20.22
CA ARG A 233 -12.97 0.01 19.93
C ARG A 233 -11.68 0.61 19.36
N ILE A 234 -11.12 -0.02 18.33
CA ILE A 234 -9.87 0.42 17.68
C ILE A 234 -10.22 1.31 16.49
N PHE A 235 -10.63 2.55 16.77
CA PHE A 235 -10.97 3.55 15.76
C PHE A 235 -10.49 4.94 16.21
N SER A 236 -10.11 5.77 15.26
CA SER A 236 -9.67 7.16 15.45
C SER A 236 -9.88 7.93 14.14
N ASP A 237 -10.12 9.24 14.24
CA ASP A 237 -10.23 10.13 13.07
C ASP A 237 -8.89 10.27 12.31
N ASN A 238 -7.78 9.92 12.95
CA ASN A 238 -6.43 9.98 12.37
C ASN A 238 -6.03 8.65 11.70
N VAL A 239 -6.89 7.61 11.74
CA VAL A 239 -6.58 6.27 11.24
C VAL A 239 -7.65 5.74 10.30
N VAL A 240 -7.21 5.23 9.16
CA VAL A 240 -8.03 4.42 8.25
C VAL A 240 -7.34 3.09 7.95
N TRP A 241 -8.10 2.11 7.45
CA TRP A 241 -7.60 0.75 7.27
C TRP A 241 -7.53 0.34 5.79
N LEU A 242 -6.43 -0.31 5.42
CA LEU A 242 -6.32 -1.08 4.19
C LEU A 242 -6.26 -2.57 4.52
N ILE A 243 -6.91 -3.36 3.69
CA ILE A 243 -6.89 -4.81 3.80
C ILE A 243 -5.78 -5.35 2.92
N GLN A 244 -4.73 -5.86 3.53
CA GLN A 244 -3.63 -6.48 2.80
C GLN A 244 -3.93 -7.95 2.53
N LEU A 245 -3.74 -8.35 1.27
CA LEU A 245 -3.94 -9.72 0.79
C LEU A 245 -2.58 -10.37 0.49
N PRO A 246 -2.05 -11.22 1.38
CA PRO A 246 -0.83 -11.96 1.10
C PRO A 246 -1.02 -12.97 -0.06
N ARG A 247 -0.15 -12.91 -1.07
CA ARG A 247 -0.15 -13.81 -2.24
C ARG A 247 0.42 -15.19 -1.90
N LEU A 248 -0.24 -15.92 -1.01
CA LEU A 248 0.26 -17.18 -0.44
C LEU A 248 -0.59 -18.41 -0.81
N TYR A 249 -1.29 -18.37 -1.95
CA TYR A 249 -2.17 -19.47 -2.38
C TYR A 249 -1.45 -20.82 -2.41
N ASN A 250 -0.20 -20.85 -2.92
CA ASN A 250 0.59 -22.09 -2.97
C ASN A 250 0.81 -22.74 -1.60
N ILE A 251 0.92 -21.93 -0.52
CA ILE A 251 1.06 -22.44 0.85
C ILE A 251 -0.27 -23.02 1.33
N TYR A 252 -1.38 -22.32 1.08
CA TYR A 252 -2.71 -22.79 1.51
C TYR A 252 -3.17 -24.00 0.73
N ARG A 253 -2.78 -24.10 -0.55
CA ARG A 253 -3.04 -25.25 -1.40
C ARG A 253 -2.25 -26.46 -0.94
N SER A 254 -0.97 -26.31 -0.60
CA SER A 254 -0.15 -27.44 -0.11
C SER A 254 -0.59 -27.93 1.27
N GLN A 255 -1.16 -27.05 2.09
CA GLN A 255 -1.78 -27.39 3.38
C GLN A 255 -3.19 -27.97 3.26
N GLY A 256 -3.77 -28.04 2.06
CA GLY A 256 -5.14 -28.50 1.85
C GLY A 256 -6.21 -27.58 2.45
N THR A 257 -5.87 -26.31 2.70
CA THR A 257 -6.82 -25.31 3.24
C THR A 257 -7.71 -24.73 2.14
N VAL A 258 -7.21 -24.69 0.90
CA VAL A 258 -7.97 -24.27 -0.29
C VAL A 258 -7.74 -25.24 -1.45
N ASP A 259 -8.78 -25.44 -2.26
CA ASP A 259 -8.80 -26.40 -3.35
C ASP A 259 -8.37 -25.81 -4.69
N ASN A 260 -8.72 -24.56 -4.92
CA ASN A 260 -8.37 -23.82 -6.13
C ASN A 260 -8.36 -22.32 -5.82
N PHE A 261 -7.91 -21.51 -6.78
CA PHE A 261 -7.82 -20.07 -6.59
C PHE A 261 -9.19 -19.40 -6.42
N GLN A 262 -10.26 -19.95 -7.02
CA GLN A 262 -11.62 -19.45 -6.85
C GLN A 262 -12.04 -19.49 -5.37
N GLN A 263 -11.78 -20.57 -4.65
CA GLN A 263 -12.13 -20.66 -3.23
C GLN A 263 -11.44 -19.58 -2.38
N MET A 264 -10.19 -19.24 -2.71
CA MET A 264 -9.49 -18.13 -2.05
C MET A 264 -10.18 -16.78 -2.34
N LEU A 265 -10.61 -16.54 -3.59
CA LEU A 265 -11.37 -15.35 -3.95
C LEU A 265 -12.73 -15.31 -3.26
N ASP A 266 -13.44 -16.44 -3.17
CA ASP A 266 -14.73 -16.56 -2.48
C ASP A 266 -14.57 -16.21 -1.00
N ASN A 267 -13.56 -16.76 -0.33
CA ASN A 267 -13.23 -16.44 1.06
C ASN A 267 -12.97 -14.95 1.30
N ILE A 268 -12.44 -14.24 0.29
CA ILE A 268 -12.12 -12.80 0.40
C ILE A 268 -13.34 -11.94 0.06
N PHE A 269 -14.04 -12.21 -1.04
CA PHE A 269 -15.01 -11.28 -1.60
C PHE A 269 -16.47 -11.64 -1.27
N GLN A 270 -16.80 -12.91 -1.07
CA GLN A 270 -18.19 -13.30 -0.81
C GLN A 270 -18.77 -12.63 0.45
N PRO A 271 -18.09 -12.61 1.62
CA PRO A 271 -18.60 -11.91 2.81
C PRO A 271 -18.84 -10.41 2.57
N LEU A 272 -18.02 -9.79 1.71
CA LEU A 272 -18.15 -8.37 1.35
C LEU A 272 -19.35 -8.10 0.47
N PHE A 273 -19.67 -9.01 -0.45
CA PHE A 273 -20.89 -8.93 -1.25
C PHE A 273 -22.13 -9.15 -0.36
N GLU A 274 -22.11 -10.17 0.49
CA GLU A 274 -23.20 -10.48 1.42
C GLU A 274 -23.55 -9.28 2.31
N VAL A 275 -22.57 -8.71 3.02
CA VAL A 275 -22.78 -7.55 3.90
C VAL A 275 -23.17 -6.27 3.14
N THR A 276 -22.78 -6.15 1.88
CA THR A 276 -23.16 -5.02 1.03
C THR A 276 -24.61 -5.15 0.58
N VAL A 277 -25.07 -6.36 0.25
CA VAL A 277 -26.46 -6.63 -0.10
C VAL A 277 -27.37 -6.46 1.11
N ASP A 278 -27.01 -7.08 2.23
CA ASP A 278 -27.75 -7.06 3.49
C ASP A 278 -26.79 -6.75 4.65
N PRO A 279 -26.76 -5.50 5.17
CA PRO A 279 -25.95 -5.14 6.32
C PRO A 279 -26.19 -5.99 7.58
N SER A 280 -27.35 -6.63 7.71
CA SER A 280 -27.70 -7.44 8.88
C SER A 280 -27.06 -8.83 8.87
N SER A 281 -26.56 -9.31 7.71
CA SER A 281 -25.91 -10.62 7.63
C SER A 281 -24.55 -10.65 8.34
N HIS A 282 -23.82 -9.53 8.31
CA HIS A 282 -22.55 -9.34 9.02
C HIS A 282 -22.51 -7.95 9.69
N PRO A 283 -23.19 -7.75 10.83
CA PRO A 283 -23.36 -6.41 11.42
C PRO A 283 -22.02 -5.79 11.86
N ALA A 284 -21.12 -6.59 12.44
CA ALA A 284 -19.79 -6.11 12.81
C ALA A 284 -18.96 -5.73 11.57
N LEU A 285 -19.01 -6.55 10.53
CA LEU A 285 -18.31 -6.28 9.28
C LEU A 285 -18.86 -5.02 8.61
N HIS A 286 -20.17 -4.78 8.63
CA HIS A 286 -20.77 -3.58 8.04
C HIS A 286 -20.17 -2.30 8.63
N HIS A 287 -20.05 -2.22 9.96
CA HIS A 287 -19.45 -1.08 10.63
C HIS A 287 -17.95 -0.99 10.38
N PHE A 288 -17.22 -2.11 10.43
CA PHE A 288 -15.78 -2.10 10.14
C PHE A 288 -15.50 -1.62 8.71
N MET A 289 -16.32 -2.01 7.74
CA MET A 289 -16.20 -1.60 6.33
C MET A 289 -16.36 -0.10 6.10
N GLN A 290 -16.92 0.66 7.05
CA GLN A 290 -16.95 2.12 6.98
C GLN A 290 -15.58 2.75 7.29
N LEU A 291 -14.71 2.02 8.01
CA LEU A 291 -13.35 2.43 8.35
C LEU A 291 -12.30 1.92 7.34
N VAL A 292 -12.67 0.91 6.53
CA VAL A 292 -11.81 0.36 5.48
C VAL A 292 -11.90 1.25 4.24
N VAL A 293 -10.74 1.63 3.72
CA VAL A 293 -10.63 2.56 2.58
C VAL A 293 -10.06 1.91 1.32
N GLY A 294 -9.44 0.74 1.44
CA GLY A 294 -8.86 0.08 0.28
C GLY A 294 -8.28 -1.31 0.54
N PHE A 295 -7.76 -1.87 -0.54
CA PHE A 295 -7.09 -3.17 -0.59
C PHE A 295 -5.66 -3.02 -1.07
N ASP A 296 -4.79 -3.76 -0.42
CA ASP A 296 -3.39 -3.94 -0.79
C ASP A 296 -3.15 -5.43 -1.10
N MET A 297 -2.09 -5.71 -1.86
CA MET A 297 -1.63 -7.05 -2.18
C MET A 297 -0.14 -7.12 -1.90
N VAL A 298 0.27 -8.13 -1.12
CA VAL A 298 1.63 -8.23 -0.57
C VAL A 298 2.19 -9.63 -0.77
N ASP A 299 3.51 -9.74 -0.93
CA ASP A 299 4.38 -10.91 -0.72
C ASP A 299 5.79 -10.47 -1.14
N ASP A 300 6.80 -11.31 -0.93
CA ASP A 300 8.13 -11.15 -1.51
C ASP A 300 8.06 -11.06 -3.05
N GLU A 301 8.16 -9.84 -3.58
CA GLU A 301 8.14 -9.58 -5.02
C GLU A 301 9.34 -10.20 -5.75
N SER A 302 10.43 -10.54 -5.05
CA SER A 302 11.62 -11.12 -5.67
C SER A 302 11.46 -12.60 -6.06
N LYS A 303 10.44 -13.27 -5.54
CA LYS A 303 10.16 -14.68 -5.86
C LYS A 303 9.90 -14.82 -7.37
N PRO A 304 10.57 -15.77 -8.05
CA PRO A 304 10.31 -16.02 -9.46
C PRO A 304 8.86 -16.43 -9.69
N GLU A 305 8.21 -15.78 -10.65
CA GLU A 305 6.87 -16.13 -11.09
C GLU A 305 6.82 -16.32 -12.61
N ARG A 306 5.88 -17.14 -13.07
CA ARG A 306 5.66 -17.34 -14.50
C ARG A 306 4.73 -16.26 -15.02
N ARG A 307 5.26 -15.36 -15.85
CA ARG A 307 4.47 -14.32 -16.49
C ARG A 307 3.20 -14.92 -17.14
N PRO A 308 2.00 -14.36 -16.86
CA PRO A 308 0.77 -14.84 -17.46
C PRO A 308 0.83 -14.82 -18.99
N SER A 309 0.30 -15.86 -19.62
CA SER A 309 0.02 -15.84 -21.06
C SER A 309 -1.28 -15.07 -21.35
N LYS A 310 -1.60 -14.86 -22.63
CA LYS A 310 -2.89 -14.27 -23.05
C LYS A 310 -4.11 -15.13 -22.66
N HIS A 311 -3.94 -16.46 -22.64
CA HIS A 311 -4.98 -17.42 -22.29
C HIS A 311 -4.60 -18.16 -21.01
N MET A 312 -5.00 -17.58 -19.88
CA MET A 312 -4.80 -18.21 -18.58
C MET A 312 -6.02 -19.04 -18.20
N ARG A 313 -5.79 -20.09 -17.43
CA ARG A 313 -6.86 -20.85 -16.76
C ARG A 313 -7.73 -19.91 -15.94
N THR A 314 -9.01 -20.24 -15.77
CA THR A 314 -9.88 -19.49 -14.86
C THR A 314 -9.53 -19.77 -13.39
N PRO A 315 -9.97 -18.95 -12.41
CA PRO A 315 -9.68 -19.18 -10.99
C PRO A 315 -10.14 -20.55 -10.50
N LYS A 316 -11.26 -21.04 -11.03
CA LYS A 316 -11.83 -22.35 -10.67
C LYS A 316 -10.97 -23.51 -11.18
N GLU A 317 -10.33 -23.32 -12.33
CA GLU A 317 -9.41 -24.28 -12.96
C GLU A 317 -7.95 -24.13 -12.49
N TRP A 318 -7.67 -23.13 -11.65
CA TRP A 318 -6.36 -22.96 -11.04
C TRP A 318 -6.25 -23.81 -9.78
N ASP A 319 -6.07 -25.11 -9.97
CA ASP A 319 -5.94 -26.14 -8.93
C ASP A 319 -4.48 -26.61 -8.71
N VAL A 320 -3.56 -26.08 -9.50
CA VAL A 320 -2.13 -26.41 -9.49
C VAL A 320 -1.43 -25.91 -8.22
N PRO A 321 -0.34 -26.56 -7.78
CA PRO A 321 0.39 -26.17 -6.57
C PRO A 321 1.19 -24.86 -6.72
N HIS A 322 1.35 -24.36 -7.95
CA HIS A 322 2.06 -23.11 -8.22
C HIS A 322 1.23 -21.89 -7.84
N ASN A 323 1.91 -20.88 -7.29
CA ASN A 323 1.28 -19.61 -6.99
C ASN A 323 0.91 -18.88 -8.29
N PRO A 324 -0.31 -18.32 -8.43
CA PRO A 324 -0.61 -17.42 -9.53
C PRO A 324 0.34 -16.22 -9.54
N ALA A 325 0.70 -15.74 -10.72
CA ALA A 325 1.56 -14.57 -10.87
C ALA A 325 0.86 -13.29 -10.40
N PHE A 326 1.64 -12.25 -10.08
CA PHE A 326 1.17 -10.95 -9.63
C PHE A 326 0.02 -10.41 -10.48
N ALA A 327 0.21 -10.31 -11.79
CA ALA A 327 -0.80 -9.74 -12.69
C ALA A 327 -2.11 -10.55 -12.71
N TYR A 328 -2.03 -11.87 -12.48
CA TYR A 328 -3.22 -12.72 -12.38
C TYR A 328 -4.00 -12.41 -11.10
N TYR A 329 -3.32 -12.35 -9.95
CA TYR A 329 -3.93 -11.90 -8.70
C TYR A 329 -4.55 -10.50 -8.85
N SER A 330 -3.78 -9.54 -9.39
CA SER A 330 -4.21 -8.15 -9.52
C SER A 330 -5.50 -8.03 -10.32
N TYR A 331 -5.63 -8.76 -11.43
CA TYR A 331 -6.85 -8.71 -12.25
C TYR A 331 -8.06 -9.22 -11.47
N TYR A 332 -8.01 -10.40 -10.85
CA TYR A 332 -9.18 -10.96 -10.18
C TYR A 332 -9.53 -10.20 -8.89
N VAL A 333 -8.54 -9.66 -8.18
CA VAL A 333 -8.78 -8.73 -7.07
C VAL A 333 -9.46 -7.46 -7.58
N TRP A 334 -8.92 -6.83 -8.63
CA TRP A 334 -9.51 -5.63 -9.23
C TRP A 334 -10.92 -5.86 -9.76
N ALA A 335 -11.17 -6.97 -10.46
CA ALA A 335 -12.48 -7.26 -11.07
C ALA A 335 -13.57 -7.43 -10.01
N ASN A 336 -13.25 -8.14 -8.92
CA ASN A 336 -14.15 -8.26 -7.77
C ASN A 336 -14.36 -6.92 -7.07
N LEU A 337 -13.29 -6.16 -6.82
CA LEU A 337 -13.39 -4.82 -6.23
C LEU A 337 -14.19 -3.85 -7.09
N TYR A 338 -14.03 -3.87 -8.41
CA TYR A 338 -14.80 -3.05 -9.33
C TYR A 338 -16.29 -3.33 -9.18
N THR A 339 -16.67 -4.61 -9.24
CA THR A 339 -18.06 -5.07 -9.14
C THR A 339 -18.64 -4.72 -7.76
N LEU A 340 -17.89 -5.00 -6.69
CA LEU A 340 -18.26 -4.66 -5.32
C LEU A 340 -18.44 -3.14 -5.15
N ASN A 341 -17.51 -2.33 -5.65
CA ASN A 341 -17.59 -0.88 -5.55
C ASN A 341 -18.79 -0.31 -6.29
N LYS A 342 -19.12 -0.83 -7.49
CA LYS A 342 -20.34 -0.43 -8.20
C LYS A 342 -21.61 -0.79 -7.44
N LEU A 343 -21.62 -1.95 -6.78
CA LEU A 343 -22.72 -2.32 -5.90
C LEU A 343 -22.82 -1.40 -4.67
N ARG A 344 -21.70 -1.13 -4.00
CA ARG A 344 -21.62 -0.25 -2.82
C ARG A 344 -22.04 1.18 -3.18
N GLU A 345 -21.54 1.72 -4.29
CA GLU A 345 -21.92 3.02 -4.85
C GLU A 345 -23.43 3.09 -5.11
N SER A 346 -24.03 2.05 -5.71
CA SER A 346 -25.48 1.99 -5.96
C SER A 346 -26.35 2.00 -4.70
N LYS A 347 -25.73 1.72 -3.54
CA LYS A 347 -26.36 1.73 -2.21
C LYS A 347 -25.94 2.93 -1.35
N GLY A 348 -25.16 3.87 -1.89
CA GLY A 348 -24.64 5.02 -1.16
C GLY A 348 -23.60 4.67 -0.08
N LEU A 349 -22.95 3.50 -0.18
CA LEU A 349 -21.87 3.08 0.73
C LEU A 349 -20.51 3.54 0.20
N ASN A 350 -19.52 3.63 1.10
CA ASN A 350 -18.13 3.96 0.73
C ASN A 350 -17.54 2.90 -0.21
N THR A 351 -16.64 3.33 -1.09
CA THR A 351 -15.91 2.46 -2.03
C THR A 351 -14.48 2.21 -1.56
N LEU A 352 -13.85 1.16 -2.08
CA LEU A 352 -12.55 0.67 -1.64
C LEU A 352 -11.54 0.79 -2.79
N SER A 353 -10.45 1.51 -2.58
CA SER A 353 -9.40 1.65 -3.59
C SER A 353 -8.56 0.37 -3.71
N PHE A 354 -7.93 0.15 -4.87
CA PHE A 354 -6.93 -0.91 -5.05
C PHE A 354 -5.53 -0.28 -5.15
N ARG A 355 -4.68 -0.59 -4.16
CA ARG A 355 -3.39 0.05 -3.89
C ARG A 355 -2.32 -0.99 -3.49
N PRO A 356 -1.87 -1.84 -4.41
CA PRO A 356 -0.96 -2.93 -4.11
C PRO A 356 0.48 -2.45 -3.84
N HIS A 357 1.27 -3.28 -3.16
CA HIS A 357 2.72 -3.27 -3.31
C HIS A 357 3.07 -3.65 -4.74
N ALA A 358 3.87 -2.82 -5.40
CA ALA A 358 4.32 -3.13 -6.75
C ALA A 358 5.68 -2.50 -7.06
N GLY A 359 6.60 -3.31 -7.56
CA GLY A 359 7.88 -2.85 -8.08
C GLY A 359 8.85 -2.38 -7.00
N GLU A 360 8.76 -2.92 -5.79
CA GLU A 360 9.87 -2.90 -4.84
C GLU A 360 11.00 -3.80 -5.36
N ALA A 361 10.63 -5.02 -5.74
CA ALA A 361 11.48 -6.03 -6.36
C ALA A 361 10.72 -6.66 -7.55
N GLY A 362 11.08 -7.89 -7.93
CA GLY A 362 10.38 -8.60 -9.01
C GLY A 362 10.60 -8.04 -10.42
N ASP A 363 9.69 -8.43 -11.32
CA ASP A 363 9.72 -8.10 -12.75
C ASP A 363 8.88 -6.84 -13.05
N LEU A 364 9.17 -6.19 -14.18
CA LEU A 364 8.54 -4.93 -14.58
C LEU A 364 7.08 -5.07 -15.00
N ASP A 365 6.60 -6.30 -15.22
CA ASP A 365 5.19 -6.57 -15.51
C ASP A 365 4.27 -6.32 -14.30
N HIS A 366 4.79 -6.34 -13.07
CA HIS A 366 4.07 -5.90 -11.87
C HIS A 366 3.62 -4.44 -12.03
N LEU A 367 4.54 -3.58 -12.45
CA LEU A 367 4.28 -2.16 -12.69
C LEU A 367 3.37 -1.93 -13.89
N ALA A 368 3.47 -2.77 -14.94
CA ALA A 368 2.57 -2.70 -16.09
C ALA A 368 1.12 -3.09 -15.72
N ALA A 369 0.94 -4.15 -14.92
CA ALA A 369 -0.36 -4.54 -14.39
C ALA A 369 -0.92 -3.48 -13.43
N ALA A 370 -0.10 -2.95 -12.53
CA ALA A 370 -0.50 -1.93 -11.58
C ALA A 370 -0.93 -0.63 -12.29
N PHE A 371 -0.20 -0.21 -13.34
CA PHE A 371 -0.56 0.95 -14.16
C PHE A 371 -1.98 0.87 -14.73
N LEU A 372 -2.43 -0.32 -15.12
CA LEU A 372 -3.75 -0.53 -15.72
C LEU A 372 -4.89 -0.58 -14.70
N LEU A 373 -4.63 -1.09 -13.49
CA LEU A 373 -5.69 -1.51 -12.56
C LEU A 373 -5.80 -0.70 -11.28
N THR A 374 -4.75 0.04 -10.90
CA THR A 374 -4.60 0.56 -9.54
C THR A 374 -4.78 2.08 -9.47
N LYS A 375 -5.13 2.57 -8.27
CA LYS A 375 -5.20 4.01 -8.01
C LYS A 375 -3.82 4.61 -7.76
N ASN A 376 -3.01 3.93 -6.95
CA ASN A 376 -1.61 4.23 -6.65
C ASN A 376 -0.94 2.93 -6.15
N ILE A 377 0.36 2.97 -5.91
CA ILE A 377 1.14 1.79 -5.47
C ILE A 377 2.02 2.12 -4.27
N ALA A 378 2.34 1.09 -3.48
CA ALA A 378 3.48 1.13 -2.56
C ALA A 378 4.78 0.77 -3.30
N HIS A 379 5.88 1.42 -2.93
CA HIS A 379 7.24 1.31 -3.49
C HIS A 379 7.46 1.93 -4.88
N GLY A 380 7.26 1.18 -5.97
CA GLY A 380 7.56 1.65 -7.33
C GLY A 380 9.04 1.85 -7.67
N ILE A 381 9.98 1.34 -6.86
CA ILE A 381 11.44 1.48 -7.04
C ILE A 381 11.88 1.09 -8.45
N ASN A 382 11.36 -0.02 -8.96
CA ASN A 382 11.72 -0.58 -10.27
C ASN A 382 11.30 0.27 -11.46
N LEU A 383 10.49 1.33 -11.27
CA LEU A 383 10.29 2.35 -12.31
C LEU A 383 11.61 3.00 -12.74
N ARG A 384 12.66 2.96 -11.91
CA ARG A 384 14.02 3.40 -12.29
C ARG A 384 14.62 2.60 -13.45
N LYS A 385 14.17 1.36 -13.65
CA LYS A 385 14.65 0.44 -14.70
C LYS A 385 13.85 0.58 -16.01
N SER A 386 12.77 1.37 -16.00
CA SER A 386 11.86 1.50 -17.14
C SER A 386 11.48 2.96 -17.38
N PRO A 387 12.17 3.66 -18.30
CA PRO A 387 11.79 5.03 -18.68
C PRO A 387 10.37 5.13 -19.21
N VAL A 388 9.88 4.10 -19.91
CA VAL A 388 8.52 4.10 -20.47
C VAL A 388 7.47 4.01 -19.37
N LEU A 389 7.56 3.03 -18.48
CA LEU A 389 6.59 2.89 -17.39
C LEU A 389 6.65 4.12 -16.47
N GLN A 390 7.84 4.61 -16.13
CA GLN A 390 7.98 5.81 -15.32
C GLN A 390 7.31 7.04 -15.95
N TYR A 391 7.46 7.23 -17.26
CA TYR A 391 6.83 8.33 -17.97
C TYR A 391 5.30 8.16 -18.05
N LEU A 392 4.80 6.93 -18.18
CA LEU A 392 3.37 6.64 -18.10
C LEU A 392 2.80 6.96 -16.71
N PHE A 393 3.47 6.54 -15.63
CA PHE A 393 3.08 6.89 -14.26
C PHE A 393 3.08 8.40 -14.03
N TYR A 394 4.07 9.11 -14.58
CA TYR A 394 4.12 10.57 -14.57
C TYR A 394 2.92 11.20 -15.32
N LEU A 395 2.65 10.80 -16.56
CA LEU A 395 1.56 11.40 -17.35
C LEU A 395 0.18 11.13 -16.72
N ALA A 396 -0.02 9.93 -16.19
CA ALA A 396 -1.23 9.50 -15.51
C ALA A 396 -1.33 10.03 -14.07
N GLN A 397 -0.24 10.58 -13.52
CA GLN A 397 -0.15 11.03 -12.12
C GLN A 397 -0.54 9.93 -11.12
N ILE A 398 -0.10 8.69 -11.36
CA ILE A 398 -0.29 7.57 -10.43
C ILE A 398 0.67 7.75 -9.25
N GLY A 399 0.12 7.75 -8.04
CA GLY A 399 0.87 7.98 -6.81
C GLY A 399 1.85 6.85 -6.46
N LEU A 400 2.99 7.22 -5.85
CA LEU A 400 3.99 6.30 -5.32
C LEU A 400 4.16 6.56 -3.82
N ASN A 401 3.79 5.59 -2.99
CA ASN A 401 3.97 5.64 -1.54
C ASN A 401 5.26 4.88 -1.21
N MET A 402 6.34 5.61 -0.99
CA MET A 402 7.70 5.06 -0.93
C MET A 402 8.22 5.08 0.50
N SER A 403 8.90 4.00 0.91
CA SER A 403 9.52 3.87 2.24
C SER A 403 11.05 3.73 2.13
N PRO A 404 11.79 4.82 1.90
CA PRO A 404 13.22 4.77 1.64
C PRO A 404 14.07 4.10 2.72
N LEU A 405 13.77 4.27 4.01
CA LEU A 405 14.52 3.60 5.08
C LEU A 405 14.26 2.08 5.08
N SER A 406 13.02 1.65 4.80
CA SER A 406 12.70 0.23 4.56
C SER A 406 13.50 -0.33 3.39
N ASN A 407 13.47 0.36 2.25
CA ASN A 407 14.14 -0.11 1.05
C ASN A 407 15.66 -0.17 1.25
N ASN A 408 16.23 0.73 2.06
CA ASN A 408 17.64 0.70 2.46
C ASN A 408 18.00 -0.57 3.25
N SER A 409 17.12 -1.06 4.09
CA SER A 409 17.34 -2.28 4.86
C SER A 409 17.22 -3.55 4.01
N LEU A 410 16.39 -3.53 2.95
CA LEU A 410 16.01 -4.74 2.23
C LEU A 410 16.56 -4.89 0.81
N PHE A 411 16.57 -3.83 0.00
CA PHE A 411 16.73 -4.00 -1.45
C PHE A 411 17.65 -2.99 -2.12
N LEU A 412 17.86 -1.81 -1.52
CA LEU A 412 18.52 -0.71 -2.20
C LEU A 412 19.09 0.33 -1.25
N ASP A 413 20.41 0.53 -1.29
CA ASP A 413 21.10 1.57 -0.51
C ASP A 413 20.39 2.94 -0.60
N TYR A 414 20.29 3.64 0.53
CA TYR A 414 19.53 4.88 0.66
C TYR A 414 19.90 5.94 -0.39
N HIS A 415 21.20 6.16 -0.62
CA HIS A 415 21.70 7.13 -1.62
C HIS A 415 21.35 6.75 -3.06
N ARG A 416 21.03 5.48 -3.31
CA ARG A 416 20.65 4.97 -4.63
C ARG A 416 19.13 4.94 -4.80
N ASN A 417 18.35 5.25 -3.76
CA ASN A 417 16.90 5.27 -3.84
C ASN A 417 16.44 6.30 -4.90
N PRO A 418 15.49 5.95 -5.80
CA PRO A 418 15.08 6.84 -6.88
C PRO A 418 14.09 7.93 -6.45
N PHE A 419 13.64 7.97 -5.19
CA PHE A 419 12.71 8.97 -4.66
C PHE A 419 13.07 10.42 -5.06
N PRO A 420 14.28 10.96 -4.80
CA PRO A 420 14.59 12.36 -5.12
C PRO A 420 14.51 12.64 -6.63
N VAL A 421 14.85 11.65 -7.46
CA VAL A 421 14.75 11.75 -8.92
C VAL A 421 13.29 11.72 -9.38
N PHE A 422 12.46 10.86 -8.79
CA PHE A 422 11.03 10.80 -9.09
C PHE A 422 10.32 12.09 -8.68
N PHE A 423 10.67 12.64 -7.51
CA PHE A 423 10.21 13.94 -7.04
C PHE A 423 10.62 15.07 -8.01
N ALA A 424 11.89 15.12 -8.41
CA ALA A 424 12.38 16.14 -9.34
C ALA A 424 11.67 16.07 -10.70
N ARG A 425 11.36 14.85 -11.19
CA ARG A 425 10.62 14.63 -12.43
C ARG A 425 9.13 14.97 -12.34
N GLY A 426 8.59 15.17 -11.14
CA GLY A 426 7.18 15.51 -10.93
C GLY A 426 6.24 14.29 -10.88
N LEU A 427 6.77 13.11 -10.56
CA LEU A 427 5.92 12.00 -10.14
C LEU A 427 5.29 12.33 -8.78
N VAL A 428 4.08 11.83 -8.54
CA VAL A 428 3.34 12.07 -7.28
C VAL A 428 3.87 11.11 -6.20
N VAL A 429 5.00 11.48 -5.60
CA VAL A 429 5.64 10.69 -4.53
C VAL A 429 5.18 11.15 -3.15
N ALA A 430 5.02 10.19 -2.24
CA ALA A 430 4.81 10.37 -0.81
C ALA A 430 5.84 9.52 -0.03
N LEU A 431 6.25 10.01 1.14
CA LEU A 431 7.06 9.24 2.09
C LEU A 431 6.15 8.45 3.05
N SER A 432 6.58 7.26 3.41
CA SER A 432 5.88 6.31 4.27
C SER A 432 6.86 5.43 5.05
N THR A 433 6.40 4.75 6.10
CA THR A 433 7.32 4.10 7.06
C THR A 433 7.51 2.60 6.89
N ASP A 434 6.57 1.92 6.22
CA ASP A 434 6.52 0.46 6.06
C ASP A 434 6.35 -0.26 7.42
N ASP A 435 7.47 -0.50 8.10
CA ASP A 435 7.59 -1.28 9.32
C ASP A 435 8.34 -0.49 10.43
N PRO A 436 7.70 0.50 11.08
CA PRO A 436 8.29 1.27 12.19
C PRO A 436 9.03 0.43 13.23
N LEU A 437 8.48 -0.73 13.58
CA LEU A 437 9.05 -1.63 14.56
C LEU A 437 10.42 -2.17 14.13
N GLN A 438 10.61 -2.47 12.85
CA GLN A 438 11.84 -3.05 12.34
C GLN A 438 12.86 -1.97 11.96
N ILE A 439 12.40 -0.80 11.49
CA ILE A 439 13.25 0.15 10.75
C ILE A 439 13.62 1.38 11.59
N HIS A 440 12.65 1.90 12.35
CA HIS A 440 12.73 3.25 12.90
C HIS A 440 13.26 3.29 14.34
N MET A 441 13.98 4.36 14.67
CA MET A 441 14.58 4.55 15.98
C MET A 441 13.84 5.58 16.85
N THR A 442 13.05 6.44 16.22
CA THR A 442 12.35 7.53 16.90
C THR A 442 10.94 7.16 17.32
N LYS A 443 10.31 8.01 18.14
CA LYS A 443 8.88 7.88 18.48
C LYS A 443 7.94 8.29 17.35
N GLU A 444 8.43 9.07 16.39
CA GLU A 444 7.67 9.64 15.28
C GLU A 444 8.26 9.12 13.96
N PRO A 445 7.99 7.85 13.60
CA PRO A 445 8.68 7.17 12.51
C PRO A 445 8.50 7.89 11.16
N LEU A 446 7.31 8.43 10.89
CA LEU A 446 7.07 9.20 9.67
C LEU A 446 7.92 10.48 9.66
N VAL A 447 8.01 11.20 10.78
CA VAL A 447 8.84 12.42 10.86
C VAL A 447 10.32 12.09 10.66
N GLU A 448 10.79 10.92 11.11
CA GLU A 448 12.13 10.41 10.85
C GLU A 448 12.38 10.19 9.35
N GLU A 449 11.46 9.58 8.60
CA GLU A 449 11.57 9.48 7.12
C GLU A 449 11.78 10.85 6.48
N TYR A 450 10.92 11.82 6.79
CA TYR A 450 11.04 13.18 6.25
C TYR A 450 12.35 13.85 6.67
N SER A 451 12.80 13.64 7.90
CA SER A 451 14.03 14.24 8.44
C SER A 451 15.26 13.68 7.74
N VAL A 452 15.35 12.36 7.54
CA VAL A 452 16.47 11.74 6.82
C VAL A 452 16.44 12.16 5.35
N ALA A 453 15.27 12.16 4.71
CA ALA A 453 15.11 12.65 3.33
C ALA A 453 15.58 14.11 3.18
N ALA A 454 15.20 14.99 4.11
CA ALA A 454 15.63 16.38 4.13
C ALA A 454 17.16 16.52 4.23
N GLN A 455 17.79 15.79 5.16
CA GLN A 455 19.22 15.93 5.43
C GLN A 455 20.10 15.28 4.36
N VAL A 456 19.68 14.13 3.83
CA VAL A 456 20.47 13.37 2.86
C VAL A 456 20.25 13.88 1.44
N TRP A 457 19.01 14.17 1.04
CA TRP A 457 18.69 14.65 -0.32
C TRP A 457 18.56 16.17 -0.42
N LYS A 458 18.82 16.90 0.67
CA LYS A 458 18.83 18.37 0.71
C LYS A 458 17.49 18.98 0.31
N MET A 459 16.39 18.34 0.72
CA MET A 459 15.04 18.83 0.43
C MET A 459 14.72 20.08 1.27
N SER A 460 14.17 21.10 0.62
CA SER A 460 13.72 22.34 1.26
C SER A 460 12.40 22.16 2.00
N ALA A 461 12.00 23.14 2.82
CA ALA A 461 10.69 23.14 3.46
C ALA A 461 9.54 23.08 2.44
N ALA A 462 9.67 23.77 1.29
CA ALA A 462 8.69 23.71 0.21
C ALA A 462 8.58 22.29 -0.38
N ASP A 463 9.70 21.58 -0.52
CA ASP A 463 9.72 20.20 -1.01
C ASP A 463 9.05 19.24 -0.01
N LEU A 464 9.39 19.34 1.27
CA LEU A 464 8.78 18.50 2.31
C LEU A 464 7.27 18.76 2.45
N CYS A 465 6.84 20.01 2.31
CA CYS A 465 5.42 20.35 2.30
C CYS A 465 4.71 19.84 1.04
N GLU A 466 5.37 19.83 -0.12
CA GLU A 466 4.84 19.23 -1.35
C GLU A 466 4.66 17.71 -1.18
N VAL A 467 5.65 17.01 -0.64
CA VAL A 467 5.56 15.58 -0.34
C VAL A 467 4.47 15.28 0.69
N ALA A 468 4.36 16.09 1.74
CA ALA A 468 3.28 15.98 2.74
C ALA A 468 1.90 16.18 2.11
N ARG A 469 1.73 17.20 1.26
CA ARG A 469 0.49 17.42 0.50
C ARG A 469 0.17 16.21 -0.39
N ASN A 470 1.16 15.67 -1.10
CA ASN A 470 0.97 14.49 -1.93
C ASN A 470 0.55 13.27 -1.12
N SER A 471 1.06 13.09 0.10
CA SER A 471 0.61 12.00 0.99
C SER A 471 -0.89 12.08 1.32
N VAL A 472 -1.43 13.28 1.53
CA VAL A 472 -2.88 13.50 1.74
C VAL A 472 -3.68 13.23 0.46
N LEU A 473 -3.13 13.57 -0.71
CA LEU A 473 -3.81 13.31 -1.98
C LEU A 473 -3.82 11.81 -2.32
N ASN A 474 -2.71 11.11 -2.05
CA ASN A 474 -2.54 9.67 -2.28
C ASN A 474 -3.35 8.81 -1.29
N SER A 475 -3.64 9.32 -0.09
CA SER A 475 -4.44 8.60 0.90
C SER A 475 -5.90 8.42 0.46
N ASP A 476 -6.69 7.67 1.22
CA ASP A 476 -8.13 7.50 1.02
C ASP A 476 -8.94 7.99 2.20
N PHE A 477 -8.42 8.99 2.91
CA PHE A 477 -9.22 9.75 3.88
C PHE A 477 -10.45 10.39 3.21
N PRO A 478 -11.56 10.54 3.96
CA PRO A 478 -12.79 11.13 3.46
C PRO A 478 -12.60 12.46 2.73
N HIS A 479 -13.52 12.76 1.80
CA HIS A 479 -13.49 13.98 1.01
C HIS A 479 -13.44 15.26 1.86
N HIS A 480 -14.24 15.31 2.93
CA HIS A 480 -14.33 16.48 3.81
C HIS A 480 -13.01 16.74 4.57
N ASP A 481 -12.29 15.68 4.94
CA ASP A 481 -10.97 15.78 5.54
C ASP A 481 -9.96 16.36 4.56
N LYS A 482 -9.93 15.86 3.33
CA LYS A 482 -9.05 16.40 2.28
C LYS A 482 -9.38 17.85 1.94
N GLN A 483 -10.66 18.21 1.95
CA GLN A 483 -11.07 19.61 1.85
C GLN A 483 -10.45 20.43 2.97
N HIS A 484 -10.63 19.99 4.22
CA HIS A 484 -10.10 20.67 5.40
C HIS A 484 -8.57 20.75 5.42
N TRP A 485 -7.86 19.72 4.96
CA TRP A 485 -6.39 19.62 5.07
C TRP A 485 -5.62 20.22 3.90
N VAL A 486 -6.21 20.30 2.70
CA VAL A 486 -5.51 20.73 1.48
C VAL A 486 -6.10 22.01 0.92
N SER A 487 -7.37 21.99 0.51
CA SER A 487 -8.13 23.15 0.07
C SER A 487 -9.59 22.76 -0.16
N ASN A 488 -10.52 23.71 -0.09
CA ASN A 488 -11.93 23.45 -0.37
C ASN A 488 -12.17 22.91 -1.79
N THR A 489 -11.21 23.06 -2.71
CA THR A 489 -11.25 22.65 -4.11
C THR A 489 -10.09 21.72 -4.47
N TYR A 490 -9.61 20.89 -3.54
CA TYR A 490 -8.36 20.11 -3.69
C TYR A 490 -8.31 19.19 -4.91
N TRP A 491 -9.48 18.80 -5.45
CA TRP A 491 -9.62 17.97 -6.64
C TRP A 491 -9.34 18.71 -7.96
N LYS A 492 -9.28 20.05 -7.94
CA LYS A 492 -8.93 20.84 -9.13
C LYS A 492 -7.43 20.75 -9.39
N GLU A 493 -7.06 20.64 -10.67
CA GLU A 493 -5.66 20.67 -11.07
C GLU A 493 -5.05 22.09 -10.92
N GLY A 494 -3.72 22.14 -10.81
CA GLY A 494 -2.97 23.40 -10.70
C GLY A 494 -3.19 24.16 -9.38
N PRO A 495 -2.82 25.45 -9.31
CA PRO A 495 -2.88 26.24 -8.08
C PRO A 495 -4.29 26.38 -7.49
N SER A 496 -5.33 26.22 -8.31
CA SER A 496 -6.72 26.28 -7.86
C SER A 496 -7.11 25.16 -6.88
N GLY A 497 -6.35 24.07 -6.85
CA GLY A 497 -6.49 22.98 -5.89
C GLY A 497 -5.57 23.08 -4.68
N ASN A 498 -4.90 24.21 -4.47
CA ASN A 498 -3.95 24.41 -3.38
C ASN A 498 -4.30 25.65 -2.55
N ASP A 499 -4.41 25.46 -1.23
CA ASP A 499 -4.49 26.54 -0.27
C ASP A 499 -3.19 26.55 0.55
N ILE A 500 -2.33 27.54 0.30
CA ILE A 500 -1.05 27.67 1.00
C ILE A 500 -1.23 27.82 2.52
N GLN A 501 -2.37 28.34 2.99
CA GLN A 501 -2.68 28.45 4.43
C GLN A 501 -3.00 27.10 5.08
N ARG A 502 -3.09 26.01 4.29
CA ARG A 502 -3.28 24.63 4.76
C ARG A 502 -2.10 23.74 4.42
N THR A 503 -1.54 23.87 3.22
CA THR A 503 -0.50 22.98 2.70
C THR A 503 0.91 23.52 2.89
N ASN A 504 1.07 24.83 3.08
CA ASN A 504 2.35 25.54 3.02
C ASN A 504 3.16 25.30 1.73
N VAL A 505 2.50 24.87 0.65
CA VAL A 505 3.14 24.70 -0.66
C VAL A 505 2.92 25.98 -1.48
N PRO A 506 3.98 26.67 -1.93
CA PRO A 506 3.86 27.85 -2.75
C PRO A 506 3.07 27.61 -4.04
N ASN A 507 2.15 28.50 -4.39
CA ASN A 507 1.38 28.39 -5.63
C ASN A 507 2.27 28.43 -6.88
N VAL A 508 3.42 29.10 -6.83
CA VAL A 508 4.41 29.10 -7.93
C VAL A 508 4.98 27.70 -8.19
N ARG A 509 5.17 26.87 -7.14
CA ARG A 509 5.57 25.46 -7.27
C ARG A 509 4.48 24.66 -7.98
N ILE A 510 3.24 24.79 -7.52
CA ILE A 510 2.11 24.04 -8.07
C ILE A 510 1.85 24.44 -9.53
N GLN A 511 1.97 25.74 -9.85
CA GLN A 511 1.85 26.24 -11.22
C GLN A 511 2.92 25.62 -12.12
N PHE A 512 4.19 25.63 -11.67
CA PHE A 512 5.27 24.98 -12.41
C PHE A 512 4.98 23.49 -12.69
N ARG A 513 4.58 22.72 -11.67
CA ARG A 513 4.25 21.29 -11.82
C ARG A 513 3.15 21.08 -12.86
N HIS A 514 2.09 21.87 -12.78
CA HIS A 514 0.95 21.81 -13.68
C HIS A 514 1.33 22.16 -15.12
N ASP A 515 2.07 23.25 -15.33
CA ASP A 515 2.45 23.71 -16.68
C ASP A 515 3.37 22.72 -17.38
N VAL A 516 4.34 22.15 -16.65
CA VAL A 516 5.22 21.11 -17.20
C VAL A 516 4.41 19.87 -17.56
N LEU A 517 3.51 19.40 -16.67
CA LEU A 517 2.67 18.23 -16.93
C LEU A 517 1.75 18.43 -18.15
N GLU A 518 1.07 19.58 -18.24
CA GLU A 518 0.16 19.84 -19.34
C GLU A 518 0.90 20.02 -20.67
N ALA A 519 2.12 20.56 -20.65
CA ALA A 519 2.99 20.60 -21.83
C ALA A 519 3.37 19.18 -22.30
N GLU A 520 3.72 18.27 -21.39
CA GLU A 520 4.02 16.87 -21.74
C GLU A 520 2.76 16.13 -22.23
N ARG A 521 1.61 16.30 -21.57
CA ARG A 521 0.33 15.74 -22.03
C ARG A 521 -0.06 16.27 -23.42
N SER A 522 0.09 17.56 -23.66
CA SER A 522 -0.18 18.20 -24.95
C SER A 522 0.72 17.66 -26.07
N LEU A 523 2.00 17.43 -25.78
CA LEU A 523 2.94 16.80 -26.72
C LEU A 523 2.46 15.40 -27.13
N ILE A 524 2.05 14.57 -26.17
CA ILE A 524 1.56 13.22 -26.45
C ILE A 524 0.26 13.24 -27.24
N ARG A 525 -0.70 14.09 -26.85
CA ARG A 525 -1.97 14.26 -27.60
C ARG A 525 -1.72 14.71 -29.04
N ALA A 526 -0.75 15.61 -29.27
CA ALA A 526 -0.37 16.02 -30.62
C ALA A 526 0.24 14.86 -31.42
N GLY A 527 1.10 14.05 -30.80
CA GLY A 527 1.65 12.84 -31.41
C GLY A 527 0.58 11.82 -31.79
N VAL A 528 -0.40 11.59 -30.90
CA VAL A 528 -1.55 10.70 -31.18
C VAL A 528 -2.36 11.22 -32.38
N ARG A 529 -2.74 12.50 -32.40
CA ARG A 529 -3.48 13.08 -33.53
C ARG A 529 -2.73 12.92 -34.86
N GLN A 530 -1.41 13.12 -34.84
CA GLN A 530 -0.56 12.94 -36.02
C GLN A 530 -0.44 11.47 -36.45
N ALA A 531 -0.40 10.53 -35.51
CA ALA A 531 -0.37 9.11 -35.80
C ALA A 531 -1.70 8.65 -36.42
N THR A 532 -2.83 9.04 -35.82
CA THR A 532 -4.17 8.75 -36.32
C THR A 532 -4.40 9.32 -37.73
N SER A 533 -4.01 10.57 -37.99
CA SER A 533 -4.15 11.16 -39.34
C SER A 533 -3.31 10.47 -40.41
N LYS A 534 -2.24 9.78 -40.01
CA LYS A 534 -1.40 8.95 -40.90
C LYS A 534 -1.85 7.47 -40.95
N GLY A 535 -2.99 7.12 -40.35
CA GLY A 535 -3.48 5.74 -40.27
C GLY A 535 -2.61 4.80 -39.44
N ARG A 536 -1.76 5.35 -38.56
CA ARG A 536 -0.82 4.59 -37.72
C ARG A 536 -1.48 4.26 -36.38
N GLU A 537 -2.44 3.36 -36.40
CA GLU A 537 -3.06 2.84 -35.17
C GLU A 537 -2.34 1.58 -34.70
N LEU A 538 -2.01 1.57 -33.41
CA LEU A 538 -1.41 0.42 -32.76
C LEU A 538 -2.53 -0.60 -32.49
N ARG A 539 -2.72 -1.54 -33.41
CA ARG A 539 -3.68 -2.64 -33.22
C ARG A 539 -3.15 -3.58 -32.14
N VAL A 540 -3.76 -3.52 -30.96
CA VAL A 540 -3.51 -4.47 -29.88
C VAL A 540 -4.31 -5.73 -30.18
N SER A 541 -3.82 -6.58 -31.09
CA SER A 541 -4.30 -7.96 -31.24
C SER A 541 -3.53 -8.92 -30.34
#